data_AF-X8CKI0-F1
#
_entry.id   AF-X8CKI0-F1
#
_cell.length_a   1.000
_cell.length_b   1.000
_cell.length_c   1.000
_cell.angle_alpha   90.00
_cell.angle_beta   90.00
_cell.angle_gamma   90.00
#
_symmetry.space_group_name_H-M   'P 1'
#
loop_
_entity.id
_entity.type
_entity.pdbx_description
1 polymer ?
#
loop_
_entity_poly.entity_id
_entity_poly.type
_entity_poly.pdbx_seq_one_letter_code
_entity_poly.pdbx_strand_id
1 'polypeptide(L)'
;MRPELDTFATAGFLSVSLDTQTTRMLLGEVPAAFHAGVQEILLIGFALAMAEFLGTGAPIGIDVEGHGRQDEIAPDIDLSRTVGWFTTKYPVSLTVDPLPWGQVVAGEAVLGTLVKDAKEQLRALPDPLTYGVLRYFNPEADVAGFDPPIGFNYLGRLSGPGSGEPSADLWRISPRACR
;
A
#
# COMPACT_ATOMS: atom_id res chain seq x y z
N MET A 1 -15.21 6.23 -14.84
CA MET A 1 -15.93 5.05 -14.36
C MET A 1 -17.41 5.27 -14.64
N ARG A 2 -18.11 4.25 -15.14
CA ARG A 2 -19.56 4.22 -15.39
C ARG A 2 -20.20 3.29 -14.34
N PRO A 3 -20.67 3.80 -13.19
CA PRO A 3 -21.09 2.98 -12.05
C PRO A 3 -22.13 1.90 -12.40
N GLU A 4 -22.97 2.17 -13.38
CA GLU A 4 -24.01 1.28 -13.91
C GLU A 4 -23.48 0.12 -14.78
N LEU A 5 -22.22 0.19 -15.22
CA LEU A 5 -21.57 -0.82 -16.08
C LEU A 5 -20.33 -1.44 -15.42
N ASP A 6 -19.55 -0.63 -14.71
CA ASP A 6 -18.30 -0.97 -14.05
C ASP A 6 -18.57 -1.50 -12.63
N THR A 7 -19.29 -2.63 -12.56
CA THR A 7 -19.59 -3.31 -11.29
C THR A 7 -18.53 -4.37 -10.98
N PHE A 8 -18.42 -4.77 -9.71
CA PHE A 8 -17.55 -5.90 -9.35
C PHE A 8 -17.92 -7.20 -10.08
N ALA A 9 -19.20 -7.41 -10.38
CA ALA A 9 -19.68 -8.61 -11.07
C ALA A 9 -19.20 -8.70 -12.54
N THR A 10 -18.93 -7.56 -13.16
CA THR A 10 -18.46 -7.46 -14.56
C THR A 10 -16.95 -7.22 -14.66
N ALA A 11 -16.25 -7.13 -13.52
CA ALA A 11 -14.81 -6.90 -13.49
C ALA A 11 -14.04 -8.11 -14.03
N GLY A 12 -13.03 -7.82 -14.87
CA GLY A 12 -12.02 -8.79 -15.27
C GLY A 12 -10.89 -8.86 -14.25
N PHE A 13 -10.19 -9.99 -14.19
CA PHE A 13 -9.03 -10.18 -13.32
C PHE A 13 -7.84 -10.70 -14.13
N LEU A 14 -6.68 -10.09 -13.89
CA LEU A 14 -5.39 -10.59 -14.37
C LEU A 14 -4.53 -10.87 -13.15
N SER A 15 -4.01 -12.09 -13.06
CA SER A 15 -3.08 -12.50 -12.00
C SER A 15 -1.75 -12.92 -12.62
N VAL A 16 -0.67 -12.44 -12.02
CA VAL A 16 0.70 -12.74 -12.41
C VAL A 16 1.49 -13.18 -11.19
N SER A 17 2.37 -14.15 -11.37
CA SER A 17 3.21 -14.70 -10.31
C SER A 17 4.68 -14.51 -10.66
N LEU A 18 5.47 -14.14 -9.66
CA LEU A 18 6.92 -14.12 -9.74
C LEU A 18 7.47 -15.46 -9.23
N ASP A 19 8.62 -15.86 -9.75
CA ASP A 19 9.33 -17.02 -9.23
C ASP A 19 9.87 -16.77 -7.82
N THR A 20 10.25 -17.84 -7.13
CA THR A 20 10.72 -17.80 -5.75
C THR A 20 11.98 -16.95 -5.56
N GLN A 21 12.91 -16.97 -6.52
CA GLN A 21 14.16 -16.21 -6.42
C GLN A 21 13.88 -14.72 -6.54
N THR A 22 13.10 -14.30 -7.52
CA THR A 22 12.68 -12.91 -7.69
C THR A 22 11.90 -12.41 -6.48
N THR A 23 10.94 -13.22 -5.99
CA THR A 23 10.16 -12.88 -4.79
C THR A 23 11.05 -12.72 -3.56
N ARG A 24 12.07 -13.56 -3.37
CA ARG A 24 13.00 -13.44 -2.24
C ARG A 24 13.77 -12.12 -2.27
N MET A 25 14.29 -11.73 -3.43
CA MET A 25 15.00 -10.45 -3.59
C MET A 25 14.06 -9.28 -3.29
N LEU A 26 12.84 -9.31 -3.83
CA LEU A 26 11.83 -8.27 -3.66
C LEU A 26 11.36 -8.10 -2.20
N LEU A 27 11.36 -9.17 -1.41
CA LEU A 27 10.92 -9.16 -0.01
C LEU A 27 12.06 -8.92 0.99
N GLY A 28 13.31 -8.81 0.55
CA GLY A 28 14.46 -8.71 1.46
C GLY A 28 15.55 -7.78 0.93
N GLU A 29 16.29 -8.23 -0.08
CA GLU A 29 17.49 -7.56 -0.56
C GLU A 29 17.21 -6.18 -1.19
N VAL A 30 16.15 -6.09 -2.00
CA VAL A 30 15.79 -4.83 -2.70
C VAL A 30 15.32 -3.75 -1.71
N PRO A 31 14.33 -4.00 -0.83
CA PRO A 31 13.94 -3.00 0.17
C PRO A 31 15.12 -2.58 1.06
N ALA A 32 15.99 -3.53 1.45
CA ALA A 32 17.18 -3.22 2.24
C ALA A 32 18.15 -2.29 1.49
N ALA A 33 18.41 -2.53 0.20
CA ALA A 33 19.31 -1.70 -0.60
C ALA A 33 18.84 -0.24 -0.73
N PHE A 34 17.52 -0.03 -0.81
CA PHE A 34 16.92 1.31 -0.88
C PHE A 34 16.55 1.92 0.48
N HIS A 35 16.76 1.18 1.56
CA HIS A 35 16.31 1.51 2.91
C HIS A 35 14.81 1.83 2.92
N ALA A 36 14.01 0.97 2.29
CA ALA A 36 12.57 1.11 2.11
C ALA A 36 11.83 -0.13 2.64
N GLY A 37 10.53 -0.02 2.85
CA GLY A 37 9.63 -1.12 3.07
C GLY A 37 9.24 -1.82 1.77
N VAL A 38 8.77 -3.06 1.86
CA VAL A 38 8.29 -3.83 0.70
C VAL A 38 7.16 -3.11 -0.02
N GLN A 39 6.21 -2.55 0.72
CA GLN A 39 5.07 -1.82 0.14
C GLN A 39 5.53 -0.62 -0.68
N GLU A 40 6.53 0.14 -0.22
CA GLU A 40 7.09 1.29 -0.96
C GLU A 40 7.67 0.83 -2.30
N ILE A 41 8.49 -0.24 -2.30
CA ILE A 41 9.08 -0.77 -3.53
C ILE A 41 8.00 -1.25 -4.53
N LEU A 42 7.00 -1.98 -4.04
CA LEU A 42 5.90 -2.46 -4.89
C LEU A 42 5.07 -1.31 -5.45
N LEU A 43 4.79 -0.30 -4.64
CA LEU A 43 4.02 0.88 -5.05
C LEU A 43 4.77 1.70 -6.11
N ILE A 44 6.08 1.89 -5.95
CA ILE A 44 6.93 2.56 -6.94
C ILE A 44 6.95 1.78 -8.26
N GLY A 45 7.15 0.45 -8.20
CA GLY A 45 7.11 -0.40 -9.39
C GLY A 45 5.76 -0.36 -10.10
N PHE A 46 4.67 -0.33 -9.34
CA PHE A 46 3.31 -0.20 -9.90
C PHE A 46 3.08 1.18 -10.53
N ALA A 47 3.51 2.27 -9.89
CA ALA A 47 3.41 3.61 -10.46
C ALA A 47 4.20 3.74 -11.77
N LEU A 48 5.39 3.15 -11.85
CA LEU A 48 6.20 3.10 -13.07
C LEU A 48 5.50 2.33 -14.20
N ALA A 49 4.89 1.18 -13.90
CA ALA A 49 4.13 0.42 -14.87
C ALA A 49 2.88 1.18 -15.36
N MET A 50 2.21 1.92 -14.47
CA MET A 50 1.07 2.77 -14.84
C MET A 50 1.49 3.97 -15.70
N ALA A 51 2.63 4.60 -15.40
CA ALA A 51 3.16 5.69 -16.21
C ALA A 51 3.47 5.23 -17.65
N GLU A 52 4.10 4.06 -17.80
CA GLU A 52 4.34 3.43 -19.10
C GLU A 52 3.03 3.09 -19.82
N PHE A 53 2.08 2.46 -19.13
CA PHE A 53 0.79 2.05 -19.72
C PHE A 53 -0.05 3.24 -20.19
N LEU A 54 -0.10 4.31 -19.40
CA LEU A 54 -0.88 5.51 -19.73
C LEU A 54 -0.17 6.40 -20.74
N GLY A 55 1.16 6.27 -20.89
CA GLY A 55 1.96 7.10 -21.79
C GLY A 55 1.97 8.58 -21.40
N THR A 56 1.81 8.88 -20.10
CA THR A 56 1.75 10.25 -19.57
C THR A 56 2.86 10.52 -18.57
N GLY A 57 3.41 11.73 -18.57
CA GLY A 57 4.27 12.22 -17.48
C GLY A 57 3.49 12.89 -16.34
N ALA A 58 2.16 12.72 -16.29
CA ALA A 58 1.34 13.25 -15.22
C ALA A 58 1.52 12.40 -13.94
N PRO A 59 1.40 12.99 -12.74
CA PRO A 59 1.44 12.22 -11.50
C PRO A 59 0.36 11.12 -11.46
N ILE A 60 0.75 9.94 -10.96
CA ILE A 60 -0.15 8.79 -10.82
C ILE A 60 -0.80 8.85 -9.44
N GLY A 61 -2.11 9.09 -9.42
CA GLY A 61 -2.93 9.04 -8.21
C GLY A 61 -3.31 7.61 -7.85
N ILE A 62 -2.94 7.18 -6.65
CA ILE A 62 -3.16 5.83 -6.14
C ILE A 62 -3.76 5.92 -4.74
N ASP A 63 -4.82 5.16 -4.51
CA ASP A 63 -5.48 5.03 -3.23
C ASP A 63 -4.87 3.86 -2.46
N VAL A 64 -4.04 4.16 -1.46
CA VAL A 64 -3.22 3.16 -0.79
C VAL A 64 -3.89 2.69 0.49
N GLU A 65 -3.96 1.38 0.65
CA GLU A 65 -4.43 0.74 1.88
C GLU A 65 -3.27 0.29 2.76
N GLY A 66 -3.34 0.63 4.04
CA GLY A 66 -2.42 0.19 5.08
C GLY A 66 -3.12 -0.67 6.13
N HIS A 67 -2.35 -1.41 6.94
CA HIS A 67 -2.91 -2.25 8.00
C HIS A 67 -3.59 -1.45 9.12
N GLY A 68 -3.21 -0.18 9.31
CA GLY A 68 -3.77 0.76 10.29
C GLY A 68 -3.60 0.40 11.76
N ARG A 69 -2.80 -0.62 12.04
CA ARG A 69 -2.34 -0.99 13.38
C ARG A 69 -1.01 -0.31 13.66
N GLN A 70 -1.07 0.93 14.13
CA GLN A 70 0.11 1.64 14.58
C GLN A 70 0.23 1.48 16.09
N ASP A 71 1.35 0.91 16.53
CA ASP A 71 1.66 0.73 17.96
C ASP A 71 1.92 2.08 18.66
N GLU A 72 2.07 3.15 17.87
CA GLU A 72 2.39 4.50 18.36
C GLU A 72 1.15 5.39 18.58
N ILE A 73 -0.08 4.91 18.31
CA ILE A 73 -1.31 5.72 18.47
C ILE A 73 -1.48 6.19 19.92
N ALA A 74 -1.14 5.33 20.89
CA ALA A 74 -1.00 5.70 22.29
C ALA A 74 -0.16 4.63 23.03
N PRO A 75 0.66 5.02 24.02
CA PRO A 75 1.56 4.11 24.73
C PRO A 75 0.86 2.95 25.45
N ASP A 76 -0.44 3.06 25.71
CA ASP A 76 -1.24 2.06 26.44
C ASP A 76 -2.18 1.24 25.53
N ILE A 77 -2.07 1.37 24.20
CA ILE A 77 -2.94 0.67 23.25
C ILE A 77 -2.16 -0.42 22.51
N ASP A 78 -2.41 -1.68 22.88
CA ASP A 78 -1.92 -2.86 22.15
C ASP A 78 -3.02 -3.39 21.21
N LEU A 79 -2.82 -3.18 19.90
CA LEU A 79 -3.71 -3.71 18.88
C LEU A 79 -3.22 -5.04 18.28
N SER A 80 -2.10 -5.59 18.71
CA SER A 80 -1.48 -6.76 18.05
C SER A 80 -2.41 -7.98 17.94
N ARG A 81 -3.36 -8.13 18.88
CA ARG A 81 -4.29 -9.28 18.97
C ARG A 81 -5.77 -8.92 18.87
N THR A 82 -6.09 -7.69 18.51
CA THR A 82 -7.47 -7.21 18.42
C THR A 82 -8.06 -7.50 17.05
N VAL A 83 -9.19 -8.18 16.96
CA VAL A 83 -9.92 -8.34 15.68
C VAL A 83 -10.82 -7.14 15.46
N GLY A 84 -10.77 -6.60 14.25
CA GLY A 84 -11.53 -5.42 13.84
C GLY A 84 -11.09 -4.96 12.46
N TRP A 85 -11.85 -4.04 11.87
CA TRP A 85 -11.49 -3.40 10.61
C TRP A 85 -10.63 -2.17 10.90
N PHE A 86 -9.31 -2.34 10.81
CA PHE A 86 -8.33 -1.29 11.10
C PHE A 86 -7.74 -0.63 9.85
N THR A 87 -8.06 -1.12 8.65
CA THR A 87 -7.48 -0.63 7.39
C THR A 87 -7.51 0.89 7.28
N THR A 88 -6.33 1.48 7.11
CA THR A 88 -6.20 2.89 6.75
C THR A 88 -6.24 3.02 5.24
N LYS A 89 -6.79 4.14 4.75
CA LYS A 89 -6.93 4.45 3.34
C LYS A 89 -6.47 5.89 3.13
N TYR A 90 -5.51 6.12 2.24
CA TYR A 90 -4.95 7.44 1.99
C TYR A 90 -4.48 7.59 0.53
N PRO A 91 -4.73 8.75 -0.10
CA PRO A 91 -4.29 8.99 -1.47
C PRO A 91 -2.79 9.31 -1.51
N VAL A 92 -2.12 8.75 -2.50
CA VAL A 92 -0.74 9.01 -2.86
C VAL A 92 -0.73 9.52 -4.30
N SER A 93 0.06 10.57 -4.57
CA SER A 93 0.31 11.05 -5.92
C SER A 93 1.80 10.94 -6.21
N LEU A 94 2.19 9.97 -7.04
CA LEU A 94 3.59 9.75 -7.40
C LEU A 94 3.91 10.37 -8.75
N THR A 95 4.93 11.23 -8.77
CA THR A 95 5.54 11.70 -10.01
C THR A 95 6.67 10.75 -10.36
N VAL A 96 6.59 10.14 -11.54
CA VAL A 96 7.60 9.21 -12.05
C VAL A 96 8.06 9.72 -13.40
N ASP A 97 9.34 10.09 -13.48
CA ASP A 97 9.89 10.61 -14.73
C ASP A 97 9.89 9.51 -15.81
N PRO A 98 9.50 9.84 -17.07
CA PRO A 98 9.51 8.86 -18.14
C PRO A 98 10.90 8.26 -18.35
N LEU A 99 10.97 6.94 -18.31
CA LEU A 99 12.19 6.19 -18.58
C LEU A 99 11.93 5.19 -19.71
N PRO A 100 12.82 5.07 -20.72
CA PRO A 100 12.66 4.03 -21.73
C PRO A 100 12.56 2.67 -21.07
N TRP A 101 11.52 1.89 -21.39
CA TRP A 101 11.26 0.61 -20.72
C TRP A 101 12.44 -0.37 -20.81
N GLY A 102 13.24 -0.28 -21.88
CA GLY A 102 14.49 -1.03 -22.01
C GLY A 102 15.50 -0.78 -20.87
N GLN A 103 15.59 0.45 -20.36
CA GLN A 103 16.46 0.79 -19.23
C GLN A 103 15.91 0.28 -17.89
N VAL A 104 14.57 0.23 -17.77
CA VAL A 104 13.90 -0.41 -16.62
C VAL A 104 14.23 -1.90 -16.59
N VAL A 105 14.02 -2.59 -17.70
CA VAL A 105 14.27 -4.04 -17.83
C VAL A 105 15.75 -4.37 -17.64
N ALA A 106 16.65 -3.54 -18.15
CA ALA A 106 18.08 -3.72 -17.98
C ALA A 106 18.59 -3.36 -16.57
N GLY A 107 17.77 -2.72 -15.73
CA GLY A 107 18.16 -2.31 -14.38
C GLY A 107 19.26 -1.24 -14.38
N GLU A 108 19.21 -0.30 -15.32
CA GLU A 108 20.23 0.74 -15.44
C GLU A 108 20.27 1.66 -14.21
N ALA A 109 21.43 2.30 -13.97
CA ALA A 109 21.66 3.10 -12.76
C ALA A 109 20.62 4.23 -12.56
N VAL A 110 20.07 4.76 -13.65
CA VAL A 110 19.01 5.78 -13.64
C VAL A 110 17.72 5.29 -12.97
N LEU A 111 17.39 4.00 -13.05
CA LEU A 111 16.27 3.40 -12.32
C LEU A 111 16.47 3.52 -10.81
N GLY A 112 17.71 3.36 -10.33
CA GLY A 112 18.05 3.52 -8.92
C GLY A 112 17.84 4.95 -8.42
N THR A 113 18.08 5.96 -9.25
CA THR A 113 17.77 7.36 -8.92
C THR A 113 16.26 7.57 -8.83
N LEU A 114 15.51 7.10 -9.82
CA LEU A 114 14.04 7.19 -9.84
C LEU A 114 13.40 6.55 -8.61
N VAL A 115 13.85 5.35 -8.22
CA VAL A 115 13.32 4.66 -7.02
C VAL A 115 13.61 5.48 -5.76
N LYS A 116 14.77 6.12 -5.65
CA LYS A 116 15.08 6.99 -4.51
C LYS A 116 14.17 8.21 -4.49
N ASP A 117 13.99 8.89 -5.61
CA ASP A 117 13.18 10.10 -5.68
C ASP A 117 11.70 9.79 -5.36
N ALA A 118 11.16 8.70 -5.89
CA ALA A 118 9.81 8.25 -5.58
C ALA A 118 9.67 7.84 -4.10
N LYS A 119 10.68 7.20 -3.51
CA LYS A 119 10.70 6.91 -2.07
C LYS A 119 10.66 8.18 -1.22
N GLU A 120 11.44 9.20 -1.57
CA GLU A 120 11.42 10.46 -0.83
C GLU A 120 10.07 11.19 -0.97
N GLN A 121 9.38 11.08 -2.11
CA GLN A 121 7.99 11.53 -2.25
C GLN A 121 7.04 10.83 -1.28
N LEU A 122 7.15 9.50 -1.14
CA LEU A 122 6.34 8.73 -0.18
C LEU A 122 6.61 9.13 1.27
N ARG A 123 7.88 9.38 1.61
CA ARG A 123 8.30 9.77 2.96
C ARG A 123 7.93 11.19 3.36
N ALA A 124 7.74 12.06 2.37
CA ALA A 124 7.26 13.42 2.61
C ALA A 124 5.77 13.46 2.98
N LEU A 125 5.04 12.35 2.78
CA LEU A 125 3.63 12.28 3.13
C LEU A 125 3.44 12.24 4.65
N PRO A 126 2.36 12.87 5.18
CA PRO A 126 1.94 12.67 6.55
C PRO A 126 1.64 11.19 6.84
N ASP A 127 1.55 10.87 8.12
CA ASP A 127 1.18 9.53 8.54
C ASP A 127 -0.16 9.08 7.89
N PRO A 128 -0.23 7.85 7.35
CA PRO A 128 -1.43 7.29 6.72
C PRO A 128 -2.75 7.46 7.49
N LEU A 129 -2.70 7.39 8.82
CA LEU A 129 -3.90 7.51 9.66
C LEU A 129 -4.45 8.95 9.65
N THR A 130 -3.57 9.94 9.51
CA THR A 130 -3.91 11.37 9.58
C THR A 130 -4.95 11.74 8.53
N TYR A 131 -4.84 11.20 7.31
CA TYR A 131 -5.79 11.49 6.23
C TYR A 131 -7.22 11.05 6.59
N GLY A 132 -7.38 9.80 7.04
CA GLY A 132 -8.69 9.26 7.41
C GLY A 132 -9.31 10.02 8.59
N VAL A 133 -8.50 10.38 9.58
CA VAL A 133 -8.94 11.17 10.74
C VAL A 133 -9.42 12.56 10.31
N LEU A 134 -8.63 13.28 9.50
CA LEU A 134 -9.01 14.61 9.03
C LEU A 134 -10.24 14.56 8.12
N ARG A 135 -10.28 13.67 7.13
CA ARG A 135 -11.38 13.62 6.15
C ARG A 135 -12.70 13.14 6.74
N TYR A 136 -12.69 12.18 7.66
CA TYR A 136 -13.92 11.52 8.12
C TYR A 136 -14.33 11.88 9.55
N PHE A 137 -13.41 12.35 10.39
CA PHE A 137 -13.68 12.68 11.80
C PHE A 137 -13.55 14.17 12.14
N ASN A 138 -13.04 15.01 11.23
CA ASN A 138 -12.99 16.45 11.42
C ASN A 138 -13.95 17.17 10.44
N PRO A 139 -15.16 17.56 10.90
CA PRO A 139 -16.14 18.23 10.03
C PRO A 139 -15.71 19.63 9.58
N GLU A 140 -14.69 20.23 10.22
CA GLU A 140 -14.13 21.53 9.84
C GLU A 140 -12.95 21.41 8.87
N ALA A 141 -12.36 20.22 8.76
CA ALA A 141 -11.30 19.97 7.79
C ALA A 141 -11.94 19.81 6.40
N ASP A 142 -11.92 20.87 5.60
CA ASP A 142 -12.34 20.84 4.20
C ASP A 142 -11.32 20.08 3.34
N VAL A 143 -11.17 18.78 3.60
CA VAL A 143 -10.34 17.86 2.80
C VAL A 143 -11.13 17.50 1.55
N ALA A 144 -11.19 18.44 0.62
CA ALA A 144 -11.79 18.28 -0.69
C ALA A 144 -10.90 17.40 -1.59
N GLY A 145 -11.51 16.49 -2.35
CA GLY A 145 -10.79 15.62 -3.29
C GLY A 145 -11.57 14.39 -3.68
N PHE A 146 -11.37 13.95 -4.92
CA PHE A 146 -11.87 12.68 -5.42
C PHE A 146 -10.93 11.56 -4.99
N ASP A 147 -11.51 10.42 -4.60
CA ASP A 147 -10.73 9.21 -4.35
C ASP A 147 -10.07 8.78 -5.67
N PRO A 148 -8.75 8.46 -5.66
CA PRO A 148 -8.08 7.99 -6.87
C PRO A 148 -8.77 6.76 -7.45
N PRO A 149 -8.90 6.65 -8.79
CA PRO A 149 -9.58 5.52 -9.42
C PRO A 149 -8.79 4.20 -9.36
N ILE A 150 -7.56 4.24 -8.83
CA ILE A 150 -6.64 3.11 -8.76
C ILE A 150 -6.38 2.82 -7.28
N GLY A 151 -6.77 1.62 -6.81
CA GLY A 151 -6.48 1.16 -5.45
C GLY A 151 -5.26 0.25 -5.38
N PHE A 152 -4.50 0.32 -4.29
CA PHE A 152 -3.34 -0.53 -4.04
C PHE A 152 -3.32 -1.04 -2.60
N ASN A 153 -3.24 -2.36 -2.44
CA ASN A 153 -3.15 -3.02 -1.12
C ASN A 153 -2.10 -4.14 -1.15
N TYR A 154 -1.15 -4.09 -0.21
CA TYR A 154 -0.17 -5.15 0.01
C TYR A 154 -0.53 -5.92 1.29
N LEU A 155 -1.02 -7.16 1.12
CA LEU A 155 -1.48 -8.02 2.22
C LEU A 155 -0.37 -8.64 3.07
N GLY A 156 0.90 -8.34 2.77
CA GLY A 156 2.02 -8.94 3.47
C GLY A 156 2.29 -10.38 3.07
N ARG A 157 2.95 -11.12 3.98
CA ARG A 157 3.25 -12.54 3.80
C ARG A 157 2.25 -13.37 4.59
N LEU A 158 1.51 -14.21 3.89
CA LEU A 158 0.74 -15.27 4.52
C LEU A 158 1.70 -16.44 4.79
N SER A 159 2.12 -16.62 6.04
CA SER A 159 2.80 -17.86 6.42
C SER A 159 1.79 -19.01 6.25
N GLY A 160 2.16 -20.02 5.46
CA GLY A 160 1.37 -21.25 5.30
C GLY A 160 1.11 -21.94 6.65
N PRO A 161 0.14 -22.87 6.73
CA PRO A 161 -0.25 -23.50 7.99
C PRO A 161 0.93 -24.28 8.59
N GLY A 162 1.50 -23.74 9.67
CA GLY A 162 2.71 -24.29 10.27
C GLY A 162 3.19 -23.51 11.49
N SER A 163 2.39 -23.45 12.57
CA SER A 163 2.84 -23.55 13.97
C SER A 163 1.68 -23.32 14.95
N GLY A 164 1.21 -24.42 15.55
CA GLY A 164 0.32 -24.43 16.71
C GLY A 164 -1.17 -24.57 16.36
N GLU A 165 -1.81 -25.65 16.82
CA GLU A 165 -3.27 -25.66 16.96
C GLU A 165 -3.68 -24.45 17.80
N PRO A 166 -4.64 -23.63 17.34
CA PRO A 166 -5.11 -22.52 18.14
C PRO A 166 -5.81 -23.07 19.39
N SER A 167 -5.19 -22.90 20.56
CA SER A 167 -5.83 -23.15 21.86
C SER A 167 -7.17 -22.39 21.93
N ALA A 168 -8.20 -23.06 22.45
CA ALA A 168 -9.56 -22.51 22.60
C ALA A 168 -9.64 -21.22 23.46
N ASP A 169 -8.54 -20.84 24.12
CA ASP A 169 -8.39 -19.58 24.87
C ASP A 169 -7.86 -18.39 24.06
N LEU A 170 -7.60 -18.53 22.75
CA LEU A 170 -6.99 -17.47 21.92
C LEU A 170 -7.86 -16.25 21.70
N TRP A 171 -9.18 -16.40 21.78
CA TRP A 171 -10.15 -15.35 21.54
C TRP A 171 -11.00 -15.15 22.78
N ARG A 172 -10.77 -14.03 23.49
CA ARG A 172 -11.65 -13.57 24.56
C ARG A 172 -12.32 -12.29 24.11
N ILE A 173 -13.65 -12.26 24.13
CA ILE A 173 -14.40 -11.04 23.97
C ILE A 173 -14.01 -10.12 25.13
N SER A 174 -13.47 -8.94 24.81
CA SER A 174 -13.17 -7.95 25.82
C SER A 174 -14.46 -7.59 26.56
N PRO A 175 -14.51 -7.65 27.91
CA PRO A 175 -15.69 -7.27 28.66
C PRO A 175 -16.03 -5.77 28.55
N ARG A 176 -15.22 -5.00 27.81
CA ARG A 176 -15.45 -3.59 27.47
C ARG A 176 -15.88 -3.36 26.01
N ALA A 177 -16.16 -4.41 25.24
CA ALA A 177 -16.70 -4.26 23.89
C ALA A 177 -18.17 -3.79 23.94
N CYS A 178 -18.35 -2.49 23.71
CA CYS A 178 -19.58 -1.72 23.48
C CYS A 178 -20.77 -1.91 24.45
N ARG A 179 -21.14 -0.80 25.11
CA ARG A 179 -22.56 -0.43 25.23
C ARG A 179 -22.96 0.34 23.97
#